data_AF-A0A8H7HX71-F1
#
_entry.id   AF-A0A8H7HX71-F1
#
_cell.length_a   1.000
_cell.length_b   1.000
_cell.length_c   1.000
_cell.angle_alpha   90.00
_cell.angle_beta   90.00
_cell.angle_gamma   90.00
#
_symmetry.space_group_name_H-M   'P 1'
#
loop_
_entity.id
_entity.type
_entity.pdbx_description
1 polymer ?
#
loop_
_entity_poly.entity_id
_entity_poly.type
_entity_poly.pdbx_seq_one_letter_code
_entity_poly.pdbx_strand_id
1 'polypeptide(L)' 'MSEQTYKFNVVMTCGGCSGAIERVLKKAKESNEGVSSYEVSLDKQEVLVTGTLSYDGVLSKIKKTGKEVKSGETVTPVN' A
#
# COMPACT_ATOMS: atom_id res chain seq x y z
N MET A 1 19.31 -2.94 3.32
CA MET A 1 18.20 -1.95 3.30
C MET A 1 17.24 -2.36 4.40
N SER A 2 17.01 -1.52 5.40
CA SER A 2 16.05 -1.83 6.47
C SER A 2 14.64 -1.80 5.90
N GLU A 3 13.83 -2.80 6.22
CA GLU A 3 12.41 -2.79 5.85
C GLU A 3 11.66 -1.77 6.70
N GLN A 4 10.68 -1.13 6.09
CA GLN A 4 9.76 -0.21 6.73
C GLN A 4 8.33 -0.63 6.40
N THR A 5 7.42 -0.35 7.33
CA THR A 5 5.99 -0.54 7.10
C THR A 5 5.32 0.81 6.99
N TYR A 6 4.48 0.95 5.98
CA TYR A 6 3.69 2.15 5.74
C TYR A 6 2.22 1.80 5.80
N LYS A 7 1.45 2.65 6.45
CA LYS A 7 0.01 2.57 6.55
C LYS A 7 -0.60 3.73 5.80
N PHE A 8 -1.54 3.46 4.90
CA PHE A 8 -2.27 4.46 4.15
C PHE A 8 -3.77 4.31 4.38
N ASN A 9 -4.44 5.44 4.64
CA ASN A 9 -5.89 5.52 4.61
C ASN A 9 -6.33 5.89 3.18
N VAL A 10 -7.04 4.99 2.50
CA VAL A 10 -7.38 5.13 1.08
C VAL A 10 -8.87 4.90 0.86
N VAL A 11 -9.51 5.80 0.12
CA VAL A 11 -10.93 5.72 -0.18
C VAL A 11 -11.20 4.62 -1.22
N MET A 12 -11.91 3.58 -0.79
CA MET A 12 -12.31 2.41 -1.55
C MET A 12 -13.82 2.21 -1.41
N THR A 13 -14.58 2.47 -2.47
CA THR A 13 -16.05 2.43 -2.42
C THR A 13 -16.66 1.05 -2.68
N CYS A 14 -15.86 0.10 -3.16
CA CYS A 14 -16.29 -1.28 -3.45
C CYS A 14 -15.08 -2.22 -3.52
N GLY A 15 -15.33 -3.53 -3.55
CA GLY A 15 -14.28 -4.55 -3.71
C GLY A 15 -13.45 -4.41 -4.99
N GLY A 16 -14.02 -3.80 -6.04
CA GLY A 16 -13.25 -3.46 -7.25
C GLY A 16 -12.17 -2.39 -6.99
N CYS A 17 -12.39 -1.48 -6.05
CA CYS A 17 -11.42 -0.45 -5.68
C CYS A 17 -10.26 -1.02 -4.86
N SER A 18 -10.54 -1.87 -3.87
CA SER A 18 -9.50 -2.58 -3.12
C SER A 18 -8.70 -3.51 -4.03
N GLY A 19 -9.37 -4.25 -4.91
CA GLY A 19 -8.71 -5.11 -5.90
C GLY A 19 -7.81 -4.35 -6.89
N ALA A 20 -8.11 -3.08 -7.21
CA ALA A 20 -7.21 -2.27 -8.03
C ALA A 20 -5.90 -1.94 -7.30
N ILE A 21 -5.97 -1.66 -6.00
CA ILE A 21 -4.81 -1.41 -5.14
C ILE A 21 -3.99 -2.69 -4.97
N GLU A 22 -4.64 -3.82 -4.70
CA GLU A 22 -3.96 -5.12 -4.62
C GLU A 22 -3.17 -5.44 -5.88
N ARG A 23 -3.72 -5.21 -7.09
CA ARG A 23 -3.02 -5.48 -8.35
C ARG A 23 -1.74 -4.66 -8.52
N VAL A 24 -1.75 -3.37 -8.17
CA VAL A 24 -0.55 -2.54 -8.31
C VAL A 24 0.52 -2.88 -7.28
N LEU A 25 0.14 -3.26 -6.06
CA LEU A 25 1.06 -3.71 -5.02
C LEU A 25 1.62 -5.11 -5.29
N LYS A 26 0.76 -6.03 -5.78
CA LYS A 26 1.18 -7.35 -6.26
C LYS A 26 2.22 -7.22 -7.36
N LYS A 27 1.98 -6.37 -8.36
CA LYS A 27 2.95 -6.12 -9.43
C LYS A 27 4.26 -5.56 -8.91
N ALA A 28 4.22 -4.63 -7.94
CA ALA A 28 5.43 -4.07 -7.32
C ALA A 28 6.23 -5.14 -6.56
N LYS A 29 5.55 -6.07 -5.89
CA LYS A 29 6.16 -7.23 -5.24
C LYS A 29 6.80 -8.19 -6.26
N GLU A 30 6.07 -8.57 -7.30
CA GLU A 30 6.54 -9.51 -8.34
C GLU A 30 7.65 -8.93 -9.23
N SER A 31 7.64 -7.61 -9.45
CA SER A 31 8.66 -6.92 -10.25
C SER A 31 9.90 -6.52 -9.44
N ASN A 32 10.03 -7.02 -8.20
CA ASN A 32 11.12 -6.75 -7.27
C ASN A 32 11.36 -5.24 -7.03
N GLU A 33 10.29 -4.45 -6.96
CA GLU A 33 10.35 -3.00 -6.71
C GLU A 33 10.48 -2.68 -5.20
N GLY A 34 10.89 -3.64 -4.38
CA GLY A 34 11.10 -3.45 -2.95
C GLY A 34 9.84 -3.55 -2.09
N VAL A 35 8.76 -4.19 -2.56
CA VAL A 35 7.60 -4.54 -1.72
C VAL A 35 7.72 -5.99 -1.25
N SER A 36 7.77 -6.23 0.05
CA SER A 36 7.89 -7.56 0.67
C SER A 36 6.51 -8.15 1.00
N SER A 37 5.64 -7.38 1.64
CA SER A 37 4.26 -7.75 1.95
C SER A 37 3.32 -6.56 1.85
N TYR A 38 2.03 -6.84 1.72
CA TYR A 38 0.99 -5.84 1.77
C TYR A 38 -0.32 -6.45 2.27
N GLU A 39 -1.17 -5.62 2.85
CA GLU A 39 -2.53 -5.94 3.27
C GLU A 39 -3.46 -4.79 2.83
N VAL A 40 -4.62 -5.14 2.26
CA VAL A 40 -5.62 -4.17 1.83
C VAL A 40 -6.94 -4.52 2.51
N SER A 41 -7.48 -3.59 3.30
CA SER A 41 -8.75 -3.77 4.00
C SER A 41 -9.77 -2.77 3.50
N LEU A 42 -10.78 -3.26 2.78
CA LEU A 42 -11.93 -2.46 2.36
C LEU A 42 -12.70 -1.92 3.57
N ASP A 43 -12.90 -2.74 4.60
CA ASP A 43 -13.68 -2.37 5.79
C ASP A 43 -13.00 -1.26 6.59
N LYS A 44 -11.68 -1.31 6.72
CA LYS A 44 -10.89 -0.28 7.44
C LYS A 44 -10.48 0.90 6.56
N GLN A 45 -10.72 0.83 5.25
CA GLN A 45 -10.22 1.80 4.27
C GLN A 45 -8.68 1.96 4.37
N GLU A 46 -7.98 0.84 4.54
CA GLU A 46 -6.58 0.80 4.94
C GLU A 46 -5.72 -0.04 4.00
N VAL A 47 -4.50 0.43 3.75
CA VAL A 47 -3.48 -0.26 2.97
C VAL A 47 -2.19 -0.27 3.78
N LEU A 48 -1.74 -1.46 4.18
CA LEU A 48 -0.45 -1.68 4.82
C LEU A 48 0.52 -2.21 3.77
N VAL A 49 1.73 -1.67 3.74
CA VAL A 49 2.79 -2.11 2.83
C VAL A 49 4.10 -2.19 3.60
N THR A 50 4.76 -3.33 3.57
CA THR A 50 6.08 -3.52 4.15
C THR A 50 7.10 -3.81 3.06
N GLY A 51 8.26 -3.20 3.15
CA GLY A 51 9.39 -3.50 2.29
C GLY A 51 10.49 -2.46 2.33
N THR A 52 11.32 -2.47 1.30
CA THR A 52 12.46 -1.56 1.12
C THR A 52 12.15 -0.39 0.19
N LEU A 53 10.97 -0.39 -0.44
CA LEU A 53 10.47 0.74 -1.23
C LEU A 53 10.26 1.97 -0.33
N SER A 54 10.57 3.17 -0.83
CA SER A 54 10.35 4.40 -0.09
C SER A 54 8.86 4.70 0.08
N TYR A 55 8.51 5.46 1.13
CA TYR A 55 7.15 5.95 1.36
C TYR A 55 6.53 6.57 0.10
N ASP A 56 7.26 7.47 -0.58
CA ASP A 56 6.79 8.11 -1.82
C ASP A 56 6.63 7.14 -2.98
N GLY A 57 7.47 6.12 -3.05
CA GLY A 57 7.37 5.05 -4.03
C GLY A 57 6.07 4.26 -3.85
N VAL A 58 5.76 3.86 -2.62
CA VAL A 58 4.51 3.18 -2.29
C VAL A 58 3.30 4.09 -2.54
N LEU A 59 3.34 5.32 -2.05
CA LEU A 59 2.27 6.31 -2.24
C LEU A 59 1.98 6.54 -3.74
N SER A 60 3.04 6.65 -4.55
CA SER A 60 2.90 6.81 -6.01
C SER A 60 2.25 5.59 -6.67
N LYS A 61 2.52 4.37 -6.20
CA LYS A 61 1.86 3.16 -6.69
C LYS A 61 0.37 3.14 -6.36
N ILE A 62 0.02 3.51 -5.13
CA ILE A 62 -1.40 3.61 -4.70
C ILE A 62 -2.11 4.68 -5.53
N LYS A 63 -1.53 5.88 -5.68
CA LYS A 63 -2.14 6.98 -6.46
C LYS A 63 -2.39 6.65 -7.93
N LYS A 64 -1.62 5.75 -8.55
CA LYS A 64 -1.87 5.27 -9.94
C LYS A 64 -3.23 4.58 -10.12
N THR A 65 -3.84 4.13 -9.04
CA THR A 65 -5.20 3.54 -9.08
C THR A 65 -6.32 4.59 -9.14
N GLY A 66 -5.97 5.88 -9.08
CA GLY A 66 -6.92 6.99 -9.07
C GLY A 66 -7.73 7.11 -7.78
N LYS A 67 -7.28 6.47 -6.70
CA LYS A 67 -7.95 6.50 -5.39
C LYS A 67 -7.41 7.63 -4.53
N GLU A 68 -8.31 8.26 -3.78
CA GLU A 68 -7.98 9.31 -2.83
C GLU A 68 -7.26 8.71 -1.62
N VAL A 69 -6.10 9.26 -1.27
CA VAL A 69 -5.34 8.88 -0.07
C VAL A 69 -5.53 10.00 0.96
N LYS A 70 -6.22 9.70 2.07
CA LYS A 70 -6.53 10.67 3.13
C LYS A 70 -5.34 10.92 4.03
N SER A 71 -4.58 9.88 4.34
CA SER A 71 -3.39 9.95 5.17
C SER A 71 -2.43 8.81 4.84
N GLY A 72 -1.16 9.01 5.19
CA GLY A 72 -0.17 7.96 5.18
C GLY A 72 0.87 8.22 6.26
N GLU A 73 1.31 7.14 6.90
CA GLU A 73 2.27 7.19 7.99
C GLU A 73 3.23 6.00 7.92
N THR A 74 4.44 6.20 8.44
CA THR A 74 5.37 5.09 8.67
C THR A 74 5.07 4.51 10.03
N VAL A 75 4.76 3.22 10.08
CA VAL A 75 4.48 2.51 11.32
C VAL A 75 5.63 1.57 11.64
N THR A 76 6.04 1.53 12.90
CA THR A 76 6.92 0.47 13.37
C THR A 76 6.19 -0.86 13.28
N PRO A 77 6.87 -1.97 12.91
CA PRO A 77 6.27 -3.29 12.96
C PRO A 77 5.72 -3.52 14.37
N VAL A 78 4.41 -3.79 14.46
CA VAL A 78 3.82 -4.26 15.71
C VAL A 78 4.36 -5.68 15.88
N ASN A 79 5.29 -5.82 16.82
CA ASN A 79 5.90 -7.08 17.23
C ASN A 79 4.84 -8.04 17.78
#